data_AF-A0AAU9V2W5-F1
#
_entry.id   AF-A0AAU9V2W5-F1
#
_cell.length_a   1.000
_cell.length_b   1.000
_cell.length_c   1.000
_cell.angle_alpha   90.00
_cell.angle_beta   90.00
_cell.angle_gamma   90.00
#
_symmetry.space_group_name_H-M   'P 1'
#
loop_
_entity.id
_entity.type
_entity.pdbx_description
1 polymer ?
#
loop_
_entity_poly.entity_id
_entity_poly.type
_entity_poly.pdbx_seq_one_letter_code
_entity_poly.pdbx_strand_id
1 'polypeptide(L)'
;MKNELSRLYKTTHKSIKKDYANYRYNIISKNLEKFRSIKRAHKELTTHKTWIHNLNHVTEETKTRKNVLIHATNFYRNLYKKHNKTIPENQINNELKTDTVLPIDEEEVYTHIKQLKNEKSPGPDGISNEVIKMGAPVLLHHLTKVFNMILNTEIVPKKWCSSDIILIFKKGNPQDIGNYRPISLLSSIYKLFASIILKRINQEIDNAQPIEQAGSRSGYSTMDHIQTIEQIIEKYREFNRPLYVAFIDYSKAFDSISHNSIWNAPSSLKSDQKYINIIKNLYENSTSKVKMETSGELFKIERGVRQGDPLSPKLFIAVLQDIFSKINWDQKGILLNGKYLNHLRFADDIAILAETPKDLEEMVTTLDHESKKVGLDMNTSKTKIMTNHYKRPIQVNGQQIEYVDSYIYLGKQVSFNVNSNLEEVKRRITLTWKKFWSLKEILKGN
;
A
#
# COMPACT_ATOMS: atom_id res chain seq x y z
N MET A 1 -12.50 -18.66 58.19
CA MET A 1 -12.65 -17.50 57.27
C MET A 1 -11.36 -16.97 56.64
N LYS A 2 -10.50 -16.15 57.29
CA LYS A 2 -9.37 -15.48 56.59
C LYS A 2 -8.34 -16.44 55.98
N ASN A 3 -8.05 -17.56 56.64
CA ASN A 3 -7.14 -18.60 56.14
C ASN A 3 -7.75 -19.44 55.00
N GLU A 4 -9.05 -19.68 55.03
CA GLU A 4 -9.77 -20.40 53.96
C GLU A 4 -9.89 -19.53 52.70
N LEU A 5 -10.18 -18.23 52.85
CA LEU A 5 -10.20 -17.29 51.74
C LEU A 5 -8.83 -17.18 51.06
N SER A 6 -7.75 -17.18 51.85
CA SER A 6 -6.38 -17.18 51.35
C SER A 6 -6.02 -18.47 50.60
N ARG A 7 -6.44 -19.63 51.12
CA ARG A 7 -6.28 -20.92 50.41
C ARG A 7 -7.08 -20.95 49.11
N LEU A 8 -8.35 -20.53 49.14
CA LEU A 8 -9.20 -20.47 47.96
C LEU A 8 -8.61 -19.54 46.90
N TYR A 9 -8.15 -18.34 47.27
CA TYR A 9 -7.49 -17.41 46.36
C TYR A 9 -6.25 -18.03 45.68
N LYS A 10 -5.39 -18.70 46.47
CA LYS A 10 -4.20 -19.39 45.92
C LYS A 10 -4.59 -20.51 44.94
N THR A 11 -5.60 -21.31 45.28
CA THR A 11 -6.08 -22.41 44.41
C THR A 11 -6.69 -21.88 43.12
N THR A 12 -7.55 -20.86 43.21
CA THR A 12 -8.16 -20.21 42.04
C THR A 12 -7.11 -19.59 41.14
N HIS A 13 -6.13 -18.88 41.71
CA HIS A 13 -5.06 -18.27 40.92
C HIS A 13 -4.15 -19.32 40.25
N LYS A 14 -3.91 -20.46 40.90
CA LYS A 14 -3.19 -21.60 40.31
C LYS A 14 -3.99 -22.23 39.17
N SER A 15 -5.31 -22.38 39.31
CA SER A 15 -6.18 -22.89 38.24
C SER A 15 -6.20 -21.95 37.04
N ILE A 16 -6.41 -20.64 37.26
CA ILE A 16 -6.40 -19.63 36.19
C ILE A 16 -5.08 -19.66 35.40
N LYS A 17 -3.94 -19.77 36.10
CA LYS A 17 -2.63 -19.90 35.43
C LYS A 17 -2.54 -21.15 34.55
N LYS A 18 -3.03 -22.29 35.05
CA LYS A 18 -3.05 -23.56 34.31
C LYS A 18 -3.94 -23.48 33.08
N ASP A 19 -5.15 -22.92 33.23
CA ASP A 19 -6.11 -22.77 32.13
C ASP A 19 -5.58 -21.82 31.06
N TYR A 20 -4.94 -20.72 31.47
CA TYR A 20 -4.29 -19.80 30.54
C TYR A 20 -3.10 -20.43 29.80
N ALA A 21 -2.29 -21.24 30.49
CA ALA A 21 -1.19 -21.98 29.87
C ALA A 21 -1.70 -23.02 28.84
N ASN A 22 -2.76 -23.76 29.18
CA ASN A 22 -3.41 -24.71 28.27
C ASN A 22 -4.02 -24.00 27.05
N TYR A 23 -4.73 -22.89 27.27
CA TYR A 23 -5.23 -22.05 26.19
C TYR A 23 -4.10 -21.60 25.27
N ARG A 24 -2.99 -21.09 25.83
CA ARG A 24 -1.81 -20.68 25.06
C ARG A 24 -1.22 -21.82 24.25
N TYR A 25 -0.99 -22.97 24.88
CA TYR A 25 -0.46 -24.16 24.22
C TYR A 25 -1.35 -24.58 23.05
N ASN A 26 -2.66 -24.71 23.27
CA ASN A 26 -3.62 -25.12 22.24
C ASN A 26 -3.62 -24.15 21.05
N ILE A 27 -3.60 -22.84 21.29
CA ILE A 27 -3.55 -21.84 20.22
C ILE A 27 -2.23 -21.91 19.46
N ILE A 28 -1.10 -22.07 20.16
CA ILE A 28 0.22 -22.16 19.52
C ILE A 28 0.31 -23.44 18.68
N SER A 29 0.01 -24.61 19.26
CA SER A 29 0.07 -25.91 18.57
C SER A 29 -0.85 -25.93 17.34
N LYS A 30 -2.12 -25.53 17.48
CA LYS A 30 -3.07 -25.40 16.36
C LYS A 30 -2.49 -24.55 15.23
N ASN A 31 -1.86 -23.43 15.55
CA ASN A 31 -1.34 -22.49 14.56
C ASN A 31 -0.03 -22.94 13.91
N LEU A 32 0.81 -23.69 14.63
CA LEU A 32 2.03 -24.29 14.09
C LEU A 32 1.73 -25.49 13.22
N GLU A 33 0.84 -26.38 13.65
CA GLU A 33 0.48 -27.60 12.90
C GLU A 33 -0.29 -27.27 11.61
N LYS A 34 -1.36 -26.47 11.73
CA LYS A 34 -2.25 -26.20 10.61
C LYS A 34 -1.71 -25.14 9.64
N PHE A 35 -0.95 -24.16 10.14
CA PHE A 35 -0.55 -22.99 9.36
C PHE A 35 0.94 -22.69 9.35
N ARG A 36 1.75 -23.44 10.12
CA ARG A 36 3.20 -23.22 10.28
C ARG A 36 3.53 -21.74 10.57
N SER A 37 2.72 -21.07 11.38
CA SER A 37 2.78 -19.61 11.54
C SER A 37 2.74 -19.14 13.00
N ILE A 38 3.92 -18.78 13.51
CA ILE A 38 4.09 -18.12 14.82
C ILE A 38 3.39 -16.75 14.85
N LYS A 39 3.45 -16.00 13.74
CA LYS A 39 2.80 -14.68 13.62
C LYS A 39 1.30 -14.78 13.84
N ARG A 40 0.69 -15.87 13.37
CA ARG A 40 -0.74 -16.11 13.53
C ARG A 40 -1.10 -16.49 14.95
N ALA A 41 -0.34 -17.40 15.56
CA ALA A 41 -0.50 -17.74 16.98
C ALA A 41 -0.41 -16.47 17.84
N HIS A 42 0.57 -15.60 17.57
CA HIS A 42 0.71 -14.31 18.23
C HIS A 42 -0.53 -13.44 18.07
N LYS A 43 -1.03 -13.31 16.84
CA LYS A 43 -2.21 -12.50 16.58
C LYS A 43 -3.43 -13.01 17.37
N GLU A 44 -3.69 -14.32 17.35
CA GLU A 44 -4.84 -14.94 18.04
C GLU A 44 -4.74 -14.76 19.56
N LEU A 45 -3.54 -14.92 20.13
CA LEU A 45 -3.27 -14.68 21.56
C LEU A 45 -3.33 -13.21 21.97
N THR A 46 -3.03 -12.28 21.05
CA THR A 46 -3.00 -10.83 21.32
C THR A 46 -4.26 -10.10 20.88
N THR A 47 -5.25 -10.80 20.29
CA THR A 47 -6.50 -10.18 19.79
C THR A 47 -7.35 -9.49 20.87
N HIS A 48 -6.98 -9.58 22.15
CA HIS A 48 -7.58 -8.76 23.19
C HIS A 48 -7.15 -7.28 23.03
N LYS A 49 -7.96 -6.52 22.27
CA LYS A 49 -8.09 -5.06 22.31
C LYS A 49 -6.88 -4.23 21.83
N THR A 50 -6.80 -4.00 20.52
CA THR A 50 -6.19 -2.76 19.98
C THR A 50 -7.28 -1.94 19.31
N TRP A 51 -8.18 -1.41 20.13
CA TRP A 51 -9.23 -0.51 19.64
C TRP A 51 -8.67 0.91 19.56
N ILE A 52 -9.22 1.73 18.67
CA ILE A 52 -8.98 3.18 18.72
C ILE A 52 -9.73 3.69 19.95
N HIS A 53 -9.01 3.78 21.07
CA HIS A 53 -9.60 4.20 22.35
C HIS A 53 -9.98 5.68 22.36
N ASN A 54 -9.21 6.52 21.65
CA ASN A 54 -9.45 7.94 21.50
C ASN A 54 -8.76 8.47 20.22
N LEU A 55 -9.24 9.61 19.69
CA LEU A 55 -8.59 10.37 18.63
C LEU A 55 -8.32 11.82 19.09
N ASN A 56 -7.25 12.44 18.58
CA ASN A 56 -6.97 13.87 18.75
C ASN A 56 -8.11 14.68 18.11
N HIS A 57 -8.42 15.86 18.66
CA HIS A 57 -9.55 16.73 18.28
C HIS A 57 -10.96 16.25 18.69
N VAL A 58 -11.04 15.16 19.46
CA VAL A 58 -12.23 14.80 20.24
C VAL A 58 -12.13 15.59 21.56
N THR A 59 -12.96 16.61 21.76
CA THR A 59 -13.03 17.37 23.02
C THR A 59 -13.33 16.44 24.20
N GLU A 60 -12.98 16.83 25.44
CA GLU A 60 -13.10 15.94 26.61
C GLU A 60 -14.51 15.35 26.82
N GLU A 61 -15.54 16.01 26.29
CA GLU A 61 -16.96 15.60 26.32
C GLU A 61 -17.35 14.54 25.27
N THR A 62 -16.46 14.16 24.33
CA THR A 62 -16.81 13.34 23.16
C THR A 62 -16.12 11.97 23.07
N LYS A 63 -15.61 11.41 24.18
CA LYS A 63 -14.91 10.10 24.26
C LYS A 63 -15.78 8.84 24.05
N THR A 64 -16.89 8.93 23.31
CA THR A 64 -17.72 7.75 23.00
C THR A 64 -17.26 7.06 21.71
N ARG A 65 -17.43 5.74 21.64
CA ARG A 65 -17.08 4.94 20.45
C ARG A 65 -17.80 5.40 19.19
N LYS A 66 -19.04 5.88 19.34
CA LYS A 66 -19.84 6.46 18.26
C LYS A 66 -19.16 7.71 17.68
N ASN A 67 -18.62 8.58 18.52
CA ASN A 67 -17.94 9.80 18.08
C ASN A 67 -16.62 9.49 17.38
N VAL A 68 -15.85 8.49 17.85
CA VAL A 68 -14.64 8.03 17.16
C VAL A 68 -14.97 7.56 15.73
N LEU A 69 -16.04 6.79 15.58
CA LEU A 69 -16.51 6.34 14.26
C LEU A 69 -16.98 7.50 13.37
N ILE A 70 -17.72 8.47 13.91
CA ILE A 70 -18.16 9.66 13.17
C ILE A 70 -16.95 10.48 12.73
N HIS A 71 -15.99 10.73 13.61
CA HIS A 71 -14.78 11.47 13.29
C HIS A 71 -13.95 10.77 12.22
N ALA A 72 -13.74 9.46 12.34
CA ALA A 72 -13.06 8.67 11.32
C ALA A 72 -13.82 8.69 9.98
N THR A 73 -15.15 8.56 10.00
CA THR A 73 -16.00 8.63 8.80
C THR A 73 -15.86 9.98 8.12
N ASN A 74 -15.94 11.09 8.87
CA ASN A 74 -15.78 12.43 8.33
C ASN A 74 -14.38 12.68 7.76
N PHE A 75 -13.34 12.20 8.44
CA PHE A 75 -11.97 12.31 7.98
C PHE A 75 -11.77 11.60 6.63
N TYR A 76 -12.17 10.33 6.50
CA TYR A 76 -12.02 9.59 5.25
C TYR A 76 -12.98 10.07 4.16
N ARG A 77 -14.20 10.47 4.51
CA ARG A 77 -15.13 11.14 3.59
C ARG A 77 -14.48 12.37 2.97
N ASN A 78 -13.87 13.23 3.78
CA ASN A 78 -13.18 14.41 3.28
C ASN A 78 -11.87 14.06 2.54
N LEU A 79 -11.15 13.01 2.98
CA LEU A 79 -9.98 12.52 2.27
C LEU A 79 -10.33 12.09 0.85
N TYR A 80 -11.42 11.37 0.65
CA TYR A 80 -11.79 10.81 -0.66
C TYR A 80 -12.68 11.72 -1.52
N LYS A 81 -13.03 12.92 -1.05
CA LYS A 81 -13.71 13.93 -1.88
C LYS A 81 -12.83 14.37 -3.05
N LYS A 82 -13.47 14.66 -4.18
CA LYS A 82 -12.78 15.24 -5.35
C LYS A 82 -12.31 16.65 -4.99
N HIS A 83 -11.04 16.96 -5.25
CA HIS A 83 -10.57 18.34 -5.19
C HIS A 83 -10.74 18.99 -6.56
N ASN A 84 -11.37 20.17 -6.59
CA ASN A 84 -11.64 20.96 -7.80
C ASN A 84 -10.37 21.61 -8.38
N LYS A 85 -9.23 20.93 -8.37
CA LYS A 85 -8.13 21.32 -9.26
C LYS A 85 -8.58 20.85 -10.64
N THR A 86 -8.89 21.78 -11.54
CA THR A 86 -9.20 21.53 -12.94
C THR A 86 -8.08 20.69 -13.55
N ILE A 87 -8.29 19.39 -13.62
CA ILE A 87 -7.47 18.49 -14.43
C ILE A 87 -8.06 18.62 -15.83
N PRO A 88 -7.30 19.12 -16.82
CA PRO A 88 -7.76 19.13 -18.20
C PRO A 88 -8.17 17.70 -18.56
N GLU A 89 -9.38 17.52 -19.08
CA GLU A 89 -9.71 16.30 -19.80
C GLU A 89 -8.81 16.29 -21.03
N ASN A 90 -7.68 15.59 -20.94
CA ASN A 90 -6.90 15.31 -22.12
C ASN A 90 -7.79 14.49 -23.04
N GLN A 91 -8.22 15.11 -24.14
CA GLN A 91 -8.82 14.39 -25.26
C GLN A 91 -7.74 13.46 -25.80
N ILE A 92 -7.82 12.18 -25.44
CA ILE A 92 -6.91 11.16 -25.94
C ILE A 92 -7.32 10.88 -27.40
N ASN A 93 -6.71 11.61 -28.33
CA ASN A 93 -6.71 11.25 -29.76
C ASN A 93 -5.63 10.18 -29.98
N ASN A 94 -5.93 8.93 -29.63
CA ASN A 94 -5.14 7.80 -30.08
C ASN A 94 -6.05 6.87 -30.88
N GLU A 95 -5.53 6.32 -31.99
CA GLU A 95 -6.13 5.17 -32.67
C GLU A 95 -6.21 4.02 -31.67
N LEU A 96 -7.34 3.93 -30.97
CA LEU A 96 -7.59 2.93 -29.95
C LEU A 96 -7.74 1.57 -30.65
N LYS A 97 -7.03 0.56 -30.15
CA LYS A 97 -7.26 -0.81 -30.56
C LYS A 97 -8.66 -1.22 -30.11
N THR A 98 -9.58 -1.33 -31.05
CA THR A 98 -10.82 -2.10 -30.90
C THR A 98 -10.56 -3.54 -31.31
N ASP A 99 -9.58 -4.18 -30.67
CA ASP A 99 -9.42 -5.63 -30.84
C ASP A 99 -10.57 -6.31 -30.08
N THR A 100 -11.16 -7.36 -30.65
CA THR A 100 -12.15 -8.16 -29.93
C THR A 100 -11.47 -8.85 -28.76
N VAL A 101 -11.65 -8.35 -27.53
CA VAL A 101 -11.21 -9.04 -26.32
C VAL A 101 -11.75 -10.47 -26.31
N LEU A 102 -10.86 -11.44 -26.16
CA LEU A 102 -11.22 -12.85 -26.10
C LEU A 102 -12.17 -13.13 -24.91
N PRO A 103 -13.16 -14.01 -25.05
CA PRO A 103 -13.98 -14.47 -23.93
C PRO A 103 -13.13 -15.04 -22.79
N ILE A 104 -13.66 -14.98 -21.57
CA ILE A 104 -13.12 -15.66 -20.38
C ILE A 104 -13.59 -17.10 -20.39
N ASP A 105 -12.67 -18.06 -20.37
CA ASP A 105 -13.02 -19.48 -20.31
C ASP A 105 -13.10 -20.00 -18.87
N GLU A 106 -13.67 -21.19 -18.69
CA GLU A 106 -13.83 -21.81 -17.37
C GLU A 106 -12.48 -22.23 -16.76
N GLU A 107 -11.47 -22.57 -17.57
CA GLU A 107 -10.16 -22.99 -17.08
C GLU A 107 -9.39 -21.81 -16.46
N GLU A 108 -9.47 -20.64 -17.07
CA GLU A 108 -8.94 -19.37 -16.57
C GLU A 108 -9.58 -19.03 -15.23
N VAL A 109 -10.91 -19.08 -15.14
CA VAL A 109 -11.64 -18.83 -13.89
C VAL A 109 -11.23 -19.84 -12.81
N TYR A 110 -11.18 -21.13 -13.15
CA TYR A 110 -10.83 -22.19 -12.21
C TYR A 110 -9.40 -22.05 -11.69
N THR A 111 -8.46 -21.67 -12.57
CA THR A 111 -7.07 -21.39 -12.21
C THR A 111 -6.98 -20.26 -11.18
N HIS A 112 -7.74 -19.18 -11.38
CA HIS A 112 -7.80 -18.09 -10.42
C HIS A 112 -8.50 -18.47 -9.11
N ILE A 113 -9.54 -19.32 -9.14
CA ILE A 113 -10.19 -19.85 -7.92
C ILE A 113 -9.19 -20.63 -7.06
N LYS A 114 -8.35 -21.49 -7.67
CA LYS A 114 -7.31 -22.25 -6.95
C LYS A 114 -6.32 -21.34 -6.23
N GLN A 115 -5.97 -20.21 -6.85
CA GLN A 115 -5.01 -19.24 -6.32
C GLN A 115 -5.56 -18.36 -5.18
N LEU A 116 -6.87 -18.33 -4.96
CA LEU A 116 -7.47 -17.57 -3.86
C LEU A 116 -6.82 -17.97 -2.53
N LYS A 117 -6.40 -17.00 -1.72
CA LYS A 117 -5.82 -17.29 -0.40
C LYS A 117 -6.94 -17.50 0.61
N ASN A 118 -6.84 -18.55 1.41
CA ASN A 118 -7.80 -18.78 2.49
C ASN A 118 -7.64 -17.70 3.59
N GLU A 119 -8.69 -17.55 4.41
CA GLU A 119 -8.78 -16.73 5.62
C GLU A 119 -8.55 -15.24 5.35
N LYS A 120 -8.95 -14.82 4.15
CA LYS A 120 -9.11 -13.41 3.80
C LYS A 120 -10.48 -12.95 4.25
N SER A 121 -10.52 -11.77 4.85
CA SER A 121 -11.77 -11.13 5.25
C SER A 121 -12.65 -10.89 4.01
N PRO A 122 -13.93 -11.30 4.05
CA PRO A 122 -14.87 -11.03 2.97
C PRO A 122 -15.20 -9.54 2.89
N GLY A 123 -15.78 -9.13 1.77
CA GLY A 123 -16.36 -7.80 1.61
C GLY A 123 -17.74 -7.68 2.28
N PRO A 124 -18.51 -6.63 1.94
CA PRO A 124 -19.86 -6.42 2.47
C PRO A 124 -20.86 -7.54 2.16
N ASP A 125 -20.58 -8.37 1.15
CA ASP A 125 -21.40 -9.52 0.75
C ASP A 125 -21.22 -10.75 1.65
N GLY A 126 -20.21 -10.77 2.53
CA GLY A 126 -19.95 -11.89 3.42
C GLY A 126 -19.38 -13.15 2.75
N ILE A 127 -19.14 -13.12 1.43
CA ILE A 127 -18.69 -14.30 0.68
C ILE A 127 -17.19 -14.47 0.89
N SER A 128 -16.79 -15.57 1.53
CA SER A 128 -15.38 -15.89 1.77
C SER A 128 -14.75 -16.63 0.57
N ASN A 129 -13.43 -16.64 0.52
CA ASN A 129 -12.70 -17.35 -0.54
C ASN A 129 -12.91 -18.87 -0.45
N GLU A 130 -13.11 -19.42 0.74
CA GLU A 130 -13.41 -20.84 0.97
C GLU A 130 -14.73 -21.25 0.35
N VAL A 131 -15.77 -20.42 0.49
CA VAL A 131 -17.08 -20.67 -0.11
C VAL A 131 -16.95 -20.77 -1.64
N ILE A 132 -16.18 -19.87 -2.26
CA ILE A 132 -15.93 -19.90 -3.71
C ILE A 132 -15.17 -21.16 -4.11
N LYS A 133 -14.14 -21.56 -3.35
CA LYS A 133 -13.35 -22.77 -3.63
C LYS A 133 -14.15 -24.05 -3.48
N MET A 134 -14.90 -24.19 -2.39
CA MET A 134 -15.74 -25.37 -2.14
C MET A 134 -16.90 -25.46 -3.12
N GLY A 135 -17.50 -24.31 -3.46
CA GLY A 135 -18.58 -24.20 -4.44
C GLY A 135 -18.12 -24.25 -5.89
N ALA A 136 -16.82 -24.31 -6.18
CA ALA A 136 -16.28 -24.26 -7.54
C ALA A 136 -16.93 -25.27 -8.51
N PRO A 137 -17.21 -26.54 -8.14
CA PRO A 137 -17.85 -27.50 -9.05
C PRO A 137 -19.22 -27.06 -9.59
N VAL A 138 -19.94 -26.19 -8.86
CA VAL A 138 -21.26 -25.68 -9.25
C VAL A 138 -21.17 -24.24 -9.77
N LEU A 139 -20.35 -23.40 -9.13
CA LEU A 139 -20.28 -21.97 -9.41
C LEU A 139 -19.50 -21.64 -10.69
N LEU A 140 -18.57 -22.50 -11.12
CA LEU A 140 -17.61 -22.19 -12.18
C LEU A 140 -18.29 -21.72 -13.47
N HIS A 141 -19.26 -22.48 -13.95
CA HIS A 141 -20.02 -22.18 -15.16
C HIS A 141 -20.76 -20.84 -15.06
N HIS A 142 -21.42 -20.59 -13.93
CA HIS A 142 -22.19 -19.37 -13.70
C HIS A 142 -21.30 -18.13 -13.55
N LEU A 143 -20.18 -18.25 -12.84
CA LEU A 143 -19.19 -17.17 -12.70
C LEU A 143 -18.63 -16.78 -14.07
N THR A 144 -18.27 -17.77 -14.89
CA THR A 144 -17.74 -17.56 -16.24
C THR A 144 -18.76 -16.84 -17.13
N LYS A 145 -20.04 -17.25 -17.08
CA LYS A 145 -21.12 -16.53 -17.79
C LYS A 145 -21.26 -15.08 -17.33
N VAL A 146 -21.27 -14.84 -16.02
CA VAL A 146 -21.37 -13.48 -15.45
C VAL A 146 -20.17 -12.64 -15.87
N PHE A 147 -18.95 -13.17 -15.81
CA PHE A 147 -17.74 -12.44 -16.18
C PHE A 147 -17.71 -12.06 -17.66
N ASN A 148 -18.14 -12.96 -18.56
CA ASN A 148 -18.28 -12.66 -19.98
C ASN A 148 -19.41 -11.64 -20.25
N MET A 149 -20.51 -11.72 -19.52
CA MET A 149 -21.58 -10.72 -19.62
C MET A 149 -21.06 -9.33 -19.23
N ILE A 150 -20.27 -9.22 -18.16
CA ILE A 150 -19.61 -7.97 -17.76
C ILE A 150 -18.62 -7.52 -18.84
N LEU A 151 -17.84 -8.44 -19.41
CA LEU A 151 -16.88 -8.11 -20.47
C LEU A 151 -17.56 -7.57 -21.74
N ASN A 152 -18.74 -8.09 -22.08
CA ASN A 152 -19.50 -7.68 -23.26
C ASN A 152 -20.31 -6.40 -23.04
N THR A 153 -20.85 -6.19 -21.84
CA THR A 153 -21.69 -5.03 -21.51
C THR A 153 -20.91 -3.88 -20.92
N GLU A 154 -19.69 -4.13 -20.42
CA GLU A 154 -18.82 -3.18 -19.70
C GLU A 154 -19.44 -2.63 -18.40
N ILE A 155 -20.51 -3.27 -17.92
CA ILE A 155 -21.25 -2.87 -16.72
C ILE A 155 -20.97 -3.84 -15.60
N VAL A 156 -20.48 -3.34 -14.46
CA VAL A 156 -20.26 -4.16 -13.27
C VAL A 156 -21.47 -4.15 -12.31
N PRO A 157 -21.68 -5.22 -11.53
CA PRO A 157 -22.71 -5.22 -10.49
C PRO A 157 -22.49 -4.09 -9.47
N LYS A 158 -23.52 -3.30 -9.17
CA LYS A 158 -23.45 -2.19 -8.19
C LYS A 158 -22.86 -2.60 -6.84
N LYS A 159 -23.14 -3.83 -6.39
CA LYS A 159 -22.61 -4.39 -5.13
C LYS A 159 -21.08 -4.49 -5.11
N TRP A 160 -20.42 -4.62 -6.27
CA TRP A 160 -18.97 -4.68 -6.38
C TRP A 160 -18.30 -3.31 -6.23
N CYS A 161 -19.07 -2.23 -6.38
CA CYS A 161 -18.61 -0.86 -6.19
C CYS A 161 -18.67 -0.42 -4.71
N SER A 162 -19.22 -1.24 -3.81
CA SER A 162 -19.29 -0.94 -2.37
C SER A 162 -18.19 -1.65 -1.57
N SER A 163 -17.61 -0.97 -0.58
CA SER A 163 -16.57 -1.55 0.28
C SER A 163 -16.70 -1.16 1.77
N ASP A 164 -16.19 -2.02 2.64
CA ASP A 164 -16.01 -1.72 4.07
C ASP A 164 -14.55 -1.28 4.32
N ILE A 165 -14.34 -0.05 4.80
CA ILE A 165 -13.00 0.45 5.14
C ILE A 165 -12.65 0.04 6.58
N ILE A 166 -11.60 -0.78 6.70
CA ILE A 166 -10.99 -1.16 7.98
C ILE A 166 -9.72 -0.35 8.20
N LEU A 167 -9.55 0.18 9.41
CA LEU A 167 -8.40 1.01 9.75
C LEU A 167 -7.30 0.19 10.41
N ILE A 168 -6.09 0.26 9.86
CA ILE A 168 -4.91 -0.40 10.41
C ILE A 168 -3.89 0.66 10.84
N PHE A 169 -3.55 0.69 12.12
CA PHE A 169 -2.54 1.60 12.65
C PHE A 169 -1.17 1.36 11.96
N LYS A 170 -0.54 2.43 11.44
CA LYS A 170 0.75 2.36 10.75
C LYS A 170 1.93 2.67 11.68
N LYS A 171 2.03 3.91 12.18
CA LYS A 171 3.11 4.43 13.04
C LYS A 171 2.73 5.82 13.60
N GLY A 172 3.49 6.34 14.57
CA GLY A 172 3.29 7.69 15.10
C GLY A 172 2.31 7.71 16.27
N ASN A 173 1.58 8.81 16.44
CA ASN A 173 0.58 8.94 17.50
C ASN A 173 -0.67 8.09 17.16
N PRO A 174 -1.05 7.09 17.97
CA PRO A 174 -2.27 6.30 17.76
C PRO A 174 -3.58 7.08 17.88
N GLN A 175 -3.56 8.29 18.44
CA GLN A 175 -4.72 9.16 18.52
C GLN A 175 -4.91 10.01 17.25
N ASP A 176 -3.93 10.07 16.36
CA ASP A 176 -4.10 10.77 15.09
C ASP A 176 -4.66 9.80 14.03
N ILE A 177 -5.86 10.10 13.54
CA ILE A 177 -6.54 9.29 12.51
C ILE A 177 -5.75 9.25 11.18
N GLY A 178 -4.92 10.25 10.91
CA GLY A 178 -4.03 10.30 9.76
C GLY A 178 -2.94 9.21 9.78
N ASN A 179 -2.66 8.63 10.95
CA ASN A 179 -1.69 7.55 11.12
C ASN A 179 -2.26 6.15 10.88
N TYR A 180 -3.53 6.05 10.49
CA TYR A 180 -4.19 4.79 10.14
C TYR A 180 -4.27 4.62 8.62
N ARG A 181 -3.96 3.42 8.16
CA ARG A 181 -4.11 3.01 6.77
C ARG A 181 -5.53 2.47 6.54
N PRO A 182 -6.30 3.03 5.58
CA PRO A 182 -7.60 2.50 5.22
C PRO A 182 -7.42 1.27 4.30
N ILE A 183 -7.92 0.11 4.71
CA ILE A 183 -7.99 -1.09 3.87
C ILE A 183 -9.44 -1.32 3.45
N SER A 184 -9.69 -1.36 2.15
CA SER A 184 -11.00 -1.62 1.57
C SER A 184 -11.23 -3.12 1.48
N LEU A 185 -12.22 -3.62 2.23
CA LEU A 185 -12.73 -4.98 2.08
C LEU A 185 -13.74 -4.99 0.94
N LEU A 186 -13.35 -5.63 -0.16
CA LEU A 186 -14.13 -5.76 -1.40
C LEU A 186 -14.67 -7.19 -1.54
N SER A 187 -15.77 -7.32 -2.30
CA SER A 187 -16.37 -8.62 -2.64
C SER A 187 -15.32 -9.62 -3.14
N SER A 188 -15.40 -10.85 -2.65
CA SER A 188 -14.45 -11.91 -3.05
C SER A 188 -14.65 -12.31 -4.52
N ILE A 189 -15.89 -12.28 -5.02
CA ILE A 189 -16.20 -12.54 -6.43
C ILE A 189 -15.66 -11.41 -7.31
N TYR A 190 -15.81 -10.14 -6.87
CA TYR A 190 -15.18 -9.01 -7.55
C TYR A 190 -13.66 -9.20 -7.64
N LYS A 191 -12.99 -9.52 -6.53
CA LYS A 191 -11.53 -9.71 -6.53
C LYS A 191 -11.08 -10.85 -7.44
N LEU A 192 -11.90 -11.90 -7.55
CA LEU A 192 -11.67 -12.98 -8.50
C LEU A 192 -11.69 -12.44 -9.94
N PHE A 193 -12.76 -11.73 -10.32
CA PHE A 193 -12.86 -11.09 -11.63
C PHE A 193 -11.71 -10.09 -11.90
N ALA A 194 -11.45 -9.18 -10.96
CA ALA A 194 -10.36 -8.22 -11.05
C ALA A 194 -8.99 -8.87 -11.22
N SER A 195 -8.77 -10.06 -10.62
CA SER A 195 -7.52 -10.80 -10.79
C SER A 195 -7.35 -11.39 -12.20
N ILE A 196 -8.45 -11.77 -12.86
CA ILE A 196 -8.47 -12.25 -14.25
C ILE A 196 -8.17 -11.07 -15.18
N ILE A 197 -8.90 -9.96 -15.03
CA ILE A 197 -8.65 -8.73 -15.81
C ILE A 197 -7.21 -8.27 -15.64
N LEU A 198 -6.73 -8.26 -14.39
CA LEU A 198 -5.34 -7.93 -14.11
C LEU A 198 -4.38 -8.83 -14.88
N LYS A 199 -4.57 -10.15 -14.85
CA LYS A 199 -3.69 -11.10 -15.54
C LYS A 199 -3.60 -10.80 -17.04
N ARG A 200 -4.71 -10.41 -17.67
CA ARG A 200 -4.80 -10.09 -19.10
C ARG A 200 -4.10 -8.78 -19.47
N ILE A 201 -4.23 -7.72 -18.64
CA ILE A 201 -3.60 -6.42 -18.91
C ILE A 201 -2.17 -6.30 -18.34
N ASN A 202 -1.75 -7.23 -17.47
CA ASN A 202 -0.50 -7.10 -16.72
C ASN A 202 0.72 -6.98 -17.62
N GLN A 203 0.77 -7.72 -18.73
CA GLN A 203 1.92 -7.74 -19.62
C GLN A 203 2.12 -6.37 -20.29
N GLU A 204 1.04 -5.73 -20.75
CA GLU A 204 1.09 -4.40 -21.36
C GLU A 204 1.59 -3.35 -20.35
N ILE A 205 1.01 -3.35 -19.14
CA ILE A 205 1.42 -2.43 -18.08
C ILE A 205 2.90 -2.65 -17.72
N ASP A 206 3.33 -3.90 -17.53
CA ASP A 206 4.69 -4.23 -17.12
C ASP A 206 5.74 -3.93 -18.19
N ASN A 207 5.42 -4.11 -19.47
CA ASN A 207 6.30 -3.78 -20.59
C ASN A 207 6.53 -2.27 -20.74
N ALA A 208 5.54 -1.46 -20.36
CA ALA A 208 5.65 -0.01 -20.38
C ALA A 208 6.45 0.56 -19.20
N GLN A 209 6.76 -0.25 -18.17
CA GLN A 209 7.52 0.22 -17.02
C GLN A 209 9.03 0.15 -17.30
N PRO A 210 9.77 1.26 -17.08
CA PRO A 210 11.21 1.27 -17.24
C PRO A 210 11.88 0.54 -16.07
N ILE A 211 13.19 0.27 -16.17
CA ILE A 211 13.91 -0.56 -15.19
C ILE A 211 13.97 0.09 -13.80
N GLU A 212 13.90 1.41 -13.74
CA GLU A 212 13.90 2.24 -12.53
C GLU A 212 12.64 2.04 -11.69
N GLN A 213 11.55 1.51 -12.26
CA GLN A 213 10.37 1.09 -11.50
C GLN A 213 10.50 -0.39 -11.13
N ALA A 214 10.80 -0.69 -9.87
CA ALA A 214 10.83 -2.05 -9.34
C ALA A 214 9.56 -2.42 -8.55
N GLY A 215 8.86 -1.43 -8.00
CA GLY A 215 7.69 -1.66 -7.15
C GLY A 215 6.52 -2.29 -7.91
N SER A 216 5.86 -3.27 -7.30
CA SER A 216 4.69 -3.97 -7.86
C SER A 216 4.95 -4.69 -9.19
N ARG A 217 6.19 -5.11 -9.49
CA ARG A 217 6.55 -5.87 -10.70
C ARG A 217 7.10 -7.25 -10.38
N SER A 218 6.88 -8.18 -11.29
CA SER A 218 7.47 -9.52 -11.21
C SER A 218 8.94 -9.47 -11.59
N GLY A 219 9.79 -10.25 -10.91
CA GLY A 219 11.23 -10.30 -11.17
C GLY A 219 12.04 -9.17 -10.53
N TYR A 220 11.40 -8.25 -9.81
CA TYR A 220 12.05 -7.16 -9.08
C TYR A 220 11.80 -7.30 -7.57
N SER A 221 12.73 -6.76 -6.78
CA SER A 221 12.72 -6.81 -5.33
C SER A 221 13.22 -5.49 -4.74
N THR A 222 12.98 -5.30 -3.44
CA THR A 222 13.59 -4.17 -2.72
C THR A 222 15.12 -4.27 -2.68
N MET A 223 15.68 -5.48 -2.82
CA MET A 223 17.13 -5.70 -2.79
C MET A 223 17.81 -5.03 -3.97
N ASP A 224 17.19 -5.04 -5.16
CA ASP A 224 17.78 -4.46 -6.37
C ASP A 224 18.08 -2.97 -6.19
N HIS A 225 17.11 -2.23 -5.65
CA HIS A 225 17.26 -0.79 -5.37
C HIS A 225 18.19 -0.52 -4.19
N ILE A 226 18.14 -1.34 -3.13
CA ILE A 226 19.06 -1.24 -1.99
C ILE A 226 20.51 -1.45 -2.45
N GLN A 227 20.76 -2.46 -3.28
CA GLN A 227 22.09 -2.73 -3.81
C GLN A 227 22.55 -1.64 -4.77
N THR A 228 21.65 -1.10 -5.59
CA THR A 228 21.95 0.00 -6.52
C THR A 228 22.37 1.26 -5.76
N ILE A 229 21.57 1.70 -4.78
CA ILE A 229 21.86 2.94 -4.04
C ILE A 229 23.13 2.84 -3.21
N GLU A 230 23.41 1.67 -2.62
CA GLU A 230 24.63 1.43 -1.84
C GLU A 230 25.88 1.48 -2.72
N GLN A 231 25.87 0.82 -3.87
CA GLN A 231 26.98 0.88 -4.83
C GLN A 231 27.23 2.30 -5.33
N ILE A 232 26.15 3.05 -5.60
CA ILE A 232 26.26 4.46 -6.00
C ILE A 232 26.91 5.28 -4.88
N ILE A 233 26.42 5.16 -3.63
CA ILE A 233 26.97 5.88 -2.47
C ILE A 233 28.45 5.54 -2.26
N GLU A 234 28.80 4.26 -2.31
CA GLU A 234 30.19 3.79 -2.13
C GLU A 234 31.10 4.35 -3.21
N LYS A 235 30.71 4.26 -4.48
CA LYS A 235 31.52 4.73 -5.62
C LYS A 235 31.67 6.24 -5.63
N TYR A 236 30.59 6.99 -5.41
CA TYR A 236 30.67 8.46 -5.36
C TYR A 236 31.55 8.94 -4.19
N ARG A 237 31.55 8.22 -3.07
CA ARG A 237 32.48 8.49 -1.97
C ARG A 237 33.92 8.12 -2.33
N GLU A 238 34.16 6.94 -2.90
CA GLU A 238 35.49 6.45 -3.29
C GLU A 238 36.20 7.42 -4.25
N PHE A 239 35.48 7.94 -5.24
CA PHE A 239 36.00 8.89 -6.23
C PHE A 239 35.85 10.36 -5.82
N ASN A 240 35.43 10.65 -4.58
CA ASN A 240 35.19 12.00 -4.08
C ASN A 240 34.33 12.87 -5.02
N ARG A 241 33.28 12.27 -5.61
CA ARG A 241 32.32 12.95 -6.47
C ARG A 241 31.11 13.43 -5.67
N PRO A 242 30.54 14.60 -6.00
CA PRO A 242 29.35 15.09 -5.32
C PRO A 242 28.15 14.22 -5.67
N LEU A 243 27.40 13.82 -4.64
CA LEU A 243 26.13 13.12 -4.76
C LEU A 243 25.09 13.75 -3.85
N TYR A 244 23.92 13.99 -4.39
CA TYR A 244 22.72 14.40 -3.68
C TYR A 244 21.62 13.38 -3.96
N VAL A 245 20.95 12.92 -2.90
CA VAL A 245 19.84 11.97 -2.98
C VAL A 245 18.62 12.54 -2.27
N ALA A 246 17.51 12.74 -2.98
CA ALA A 246 16.24 13.12 -2.38
C ALA A 246 15.31 11.91 -2.29
N PHE A 247 14.86 11.59 -1.07
CA PHE A 247 13.86 10.55 -0.81
C PHE A 247 12.48 11.19 -0.70
N ILE A 248 11.65 11.01 -1.72
CA ILE A 248 10.33 11.62 -1.84
C ILE A 248 9.30 10.81 -1.06
N ASP A 249 8.48 11.49 -0.26
CA ASP A 249 7.33 10.90 0.44
C ASP A 249 6.06 11.64 -0.02
N TYR A 250 5.09 10.93 -0.59
CA TYR A 250 3.79 11.50 -0.94
C TYR A 250 2.80 11.34 0.21
N SER A 251 2.02 12.40 0.45
CA SER A 251 0.96 12.36 1.46
C SER A 251 -0.20 11.48 1.00
N LYS A 252 -0.30 10.28 1.61
CA LYS A 252 -1.38 9.31 1.36
C LYS A 252 -1.53 8.99 -0.14
N ALA A 253 -0.43 8.65 -0.80
CA ALA A 253 -0.36 8.51 -2.26
C ALA A 253 -1.51 7.70 -2.87
N PHE A 254 -1.77 6.49 -2.34
CA PHE A 254 -2.85 5.61 -2.81
C PHE A 254 -4.24 6.22 -2.62
N ASP A 255 -4.45 7.09 -1.63
CA ASP A 255 -5.76 7.67 -1.32
C ASP A 255 -6.03 8.99 -2.06
N SER A 256 -5.01 9.54 -2.74
CA SER A 256 -5.03 10.93 -3.23
C SER A 256 -5.12 11.06 -4.75
N ILE A 257 -4.73 10.05 -5.53
CA ILE A 257 -4.68 10.17 -7.00
C ILE A 257 -6.07 10.39 -7.61
N SER A 258 -6.17 11.21 -8.64
CA SER A 258 -7.46 11.47 -9.29
C SER A 258 -7.96 10.22 -10.02
N HIS A 259 -9.28 10.01 -10.01
CA HIS A 259 -9.90 8.92 -10.77
C HIS A 259 -9.61 9.05 -12.28
N ASN A 260 -9.64 10.27 -12.84
CA ASN A 260 -9.30 10.50 -14.25
C ASN A 260 -7.92 9.95 -14.62
N SER A 261 -6.93 10.15 -13.76
CA SER A 261 -5.58 9.63 -13.99
C SER A 261 -5.53 8.10 -14.02
N ILE A 262 -6.36 7.42 -13.21
CA ILE A 262 -6.36 5.95 -13.07
C ILE A 262 -6.67 5.25 -14.40
N TRP A 263 -7.59 5.78 -15.20
CA TRP A 263 -7.93 5.20 -16.50
C TRP A 263 -7.22 5.86 -17.68
N ASN A 264 -6.81 7.12 -17.57
CA ASN A 264 -6.02 7.77 -18.62
C ASN A 264 -4.63 7.13 -18.78
N ALA A 265 -4.02 6.66 -17.69
CA ALA A 265 -2.71 6.04 -17.75
C ALA A 265 -2.71 4.70 -18.51
N PRO A 266 -3.61 3.73 -18.25
CA PRO A 266 -3.73 2.55 -19.11
C PRO A 266 -4.12 2.87 -20.56
N SER A 267 -4.93 3.91 -20.82
CA SER A 267 -5.25 4.34 -22.17
C SER A 267 -4.02 4.78 -22.97
N SER A 268 -3.04 5.45 -22.32
CA SER A 268 -1.79 5.82 -22.99
C SER A 268 -0.87 4.62 -23.26
N LEU A 269 -1.10 3.48 -22.60
CA LEU A 269 -0.39 2.22 -22.79
C LEU A 269 -1.03 1.29 -23.84
N LYS A 270 -2.04 1.77 -24.58
CA LYS A 270 -2.78 1.01 -25.61
C LYS A 270 -3.51 -0.23 -25.08
N SER A 271 -3.87 -0.26 -23.80
CA SER A 271 -4.77 -1.30 -23.29
C SER A 271 -6.16 -1.19 -23.93
N ASP A 272 -6.82 -2.34 -24.06
CA ASP A 272 -8.14 -2.42 -24.69
C ASP A 272 -9.18 -1.55 -23.96
N GLN A 273 -9.98 -0.82 -24.75
CA GLN A 273 -10.98 0.12 -24.25
C GLN A 273 -12.03 -0.55 -23.34
N LYS A 274 -12.35 -1.83 -23.57
CA LYS A 274 -13.30 -2.56 -22.72
C LYS A 274 -12.83 -2.65 -21.28
N TYR A 275 -11.54 -2.95 -21.06
CA TYR A 275 -10.97 -3.01 -19.70
C TYR A 275 -10.98 -1.63 -19.03
N ILE A 276 -10.67 -0.59 -19.81
CA ILE A 276 -10.69 0.80 -19.33
C ILE A 276 -12.11 1.20 -18.90
N ASN A 277 -13.12 0.87 -19.70
CA ASN A 277 -14.53 1.15 -19.40
C ASN A 277 -15.02 0.40 -18.14
N ILE A 278 -14.63 -0.86 -17.98
CA ILE A 278 -14.91 -1.65 -16.77
C ILE A 278 -14.26 -1.00 -15.53
N ILE A 279 -12.98 -0.60 -15.63
CA ILE A 279 -12.28 0.09 -14.54
C ILE A 279 -12.99 1.41 -14.22
N LYS A 280 -13.34 2.21 -15.23
CA LYS A 280 -14.07 3.47 -15.04
C LYS A 280 -15.41 3.24 -14.32
N ASN A 281 -16.19 2.25 -14.75
CA ASN A 281 -17.48 1.90 -14.14
C ASN A 281 -17.34 1.50 -12.66
N LEU A 282 -16.26 0.80 -12.30
CA LEU A 282 -15.96 0.41 -10.92
C LEU A 282 -15.65 1.62 -10.02
N TYR A 283 -14.86 2.57 -10.50
CA TYR A 283 -14.40 3.72 -9.72
C TYR A 283 -15.44 4.84 -9.63
N GLU A 284 -16.18 5.13 -10.70
CA GLU A 284 -17.20 6.20 -10.71
C GLU A 284 -18.37 5.95 -9.76
N ASN A 285 -18.73 4.68 -9.60
CA ASN A 285 -19.81 4.23 -8.72
C ASN A 285 -19.31 3.80 -7.33
N SER A 286 -18.04 4.05 -7.01
CA SER A 286 -17.42 3.54 -5.79
C SER A 286 -17.98 4.22 -4.55
N THR A 287 -18.42 3.42 -3.59
CA THR A 287 -18.94 3.86 -2.29
C THR A 287 -18.30 3.06 -1.17
N SER A 288 -18.10 3.70 -0.03
CA SER A 288 -17.51 3.03 1.13
C SER A 288 -18.11 3.53 2.43
N LYS A 289 -17.98 2.71 3.46
CA LYS A 289 -18.27 3.07 4.85
C LYS A 289 -17.11 2.65 5.73
N VAL A 290 -16.78 3.46 6.73
CA VAL A 290 -15.79 3.07 7.74
C VAL A 290 -16.45 2.03 8.64
N LYS A 291 -15.78 0.89 8.83
CA LYS A 291 -16.27 -0.21 9.65
C LYS A 291 -15.35 -0.43 10.85
N MET A 292 -15.92 -0.20 12.03
CA MET A 292 -15.32 -0.56 13.31
C MET A 292 -16.21 -1.67 13.91
N GLU A 293 -16.59 -1.55 15.18
CA GLU A 293 -17.59 -2.43 15.82
C GLU A 293 -18.96 -2.28 15.13
N THR A 294 -19.29 -1.05 14.73
CA THR A 294 -20.45 -0.70 13.92
C THR A 294 -19.99 -0.06 12.62
N SER A 295 -20.93 0.06 11.67
CA SER A 295 -20.69 0.76 10.41
C SER A 295 -20.98 2.25 10.57
N GLY A 296 -20.09 3.09 10.05
CA GLY A 296 -20.36 4.50 9.84
C GLY A 296 -21.30 4.74 8.66
N GLU A 297 -21.57 6.00 8.38
CA GLU A 297 -22.37 6.41 7.22
C GLU A 297 -21.67 6.04 5.91
N LEU A 298 -22.47 5.72 4.89
CA LEU A 298 -21.99 5.51 3.53
C LEU A 298 -21.57 6.85 2.92
N PHE A 299 -20.48 6.86 2.15
CA PHE A 299 -20.04 8.01 1.37
C PHE A 299 -19.44 7.57 0.03
N LYS A 300 -19.41 8.49 -0.94
CA LYS A 300 -18.82 8.27 -2.26
C LYS A 300 -17.29 8.38 -2.18
N ILE A 301 -16.60 7.52 -2.92
CA ILE A 301 -15.15 7.62 -3.16
C ILE A 301 -14.95 8.32 -4.50
N GLU A 302 -14.28 9.46 -4.50
CA GLU A 302 -14.14 10.31 -5.70
C GLU A 302 -12.68 10.51 -6.14
N ARG A 303 -11.74 9.98 -5.36
CA ARG A 303 -10.32 9.89 -5.68
C ARG A 303 -9.67 8.72 -4.94
N GLY A 304 -8.45 8.40 -5.31
CA GLY A 304 -7.65 7.33 -4.75
C GLY A 304 -7.91 5.97 -5.41
N VAL A 305 -6.93 5.09 -5.31
CA VAL A 305 -7.07 3.67 -5.60
C VAL A 305 -7.57 2.92 -4.37
N ARG A 306 -8.32 1.84 -4.60
CA ARG A 306 -8.89 1.03 -3.51
C ARG A 306 -7.80 0.15 -2.89
N GLN A 307 -7.32 0.49 -1.69
CA GLN A 307 -6.31 -0.32 -1.00
C GLN A 307 -6.87 -1.70 -0.63
N GLY A 308 -6.36 -2.76 -1.24
CA GLY A 308 -6.88 -4.13 -1.09
C GLY A 308 -7.52 -4.70 -2.36
N ASP A 309 -7.67 -3.88 -3.39
CA ASP A 309 -8.02 -4.30 -4.74
C ASP A 309 -6.78 -4.86 -5.48
N PRO A 310 -6.87 -6.04 -6.13
CA PRO A 310 -5.80 -6.56 -6.97
C PRO A 310 -5.29 -5.60 -8.06
N LEU A 311 -6.17 -4.79 -8.66
CA LEU A 311 -5.81 -3.88 -9.76
C LEU A 311 -5.03 -2.65 -9.28
N SER A 312 -5.34 -2.16 -8.08
CA SER A 312 -4.85 -0.88 -7.55
C SER A 312 -3.33 -0.67 -7.63
N PRO A 313 -2.47 -1.64 -7.24
CA PRO A 313 -1.03 -1.45 -7.32
C PRO A 313 -0.51 -1.22 -8.75
N LYS A 314 -1.11 -1.90 -9.73
CA LYS A 314 -0.70 -1.80 -11.14
C LYS A 314 -1.19 -0.53 -11.80
N LEU A 315 -2.41 -0.13 -11.49
CA LEU A 315 -2.95 1.17 -11.89
C LEU A 315 -2.13 2.32 -11.29
N PHE A 316 -1.72 2.20 -10.03
CA PHE A 316 -0.89 3.22 -9.38
C PHE A 316 0.47 3.41 -10.07
N ILE A 317 1.19 2.33 -10.40
CA ILE A 317 2.48 2.44 -11.09
C ILE A 317 2.32 2.92 -12.54
N ALA A 318 1.19 2.61 -13.20
CA ALA A 318 0.89 3.16 -14.53
C ALA A 318 0.71 4.69 -14.45
N VAL A 319 -0.01 5.19 -13.44
CA VAL A 319 -0.15 6.64 -13.20
C VAL A 319 1.20 7.29 -12.90
N LEU A 320 2.04 6.67 -12.06
CA LEU A 320 3.40 7.17 -11.85
C LEU A 320 4.19 7.20 -13.15
N GLN A 321 4.09 6.17 -14.00
CA GLN A 321 4.78 6.15 -15.27
C GLN A 321 4.34 7.31 -16.19
N ASP A 322 3.04 7.60 -16.24
CA ASP A 322 2.50 8.74 -17.00
C ASP A 322 3.03 10.10 -16.50
N ILE A 323 3.24 10.26 -15.19
CA ILE A 323 3.89 11.46 -14.63
C ILE A 323 5.33 11.55 -15.14
N PHE A 324 6.11 10.49 -14.98
CA PHE A 324 7.53 10.50 -15.33
C PHE A 324 7.77 10.63 -16.83
N SER A 325 6.88 10.12 -17.69
CA SER A 325 6.99 10.30 -19.14
C SER A 325 6.82 11.76 -19.60
N LYS A 326 6.27 12.64 -18.76
CA LYS A 326 6.10 14.08 -19.03
C LYS A 326 7.29 14.91 -18.55
N ILE A 327 8.23 14.30 -17.85
CA ILE A 327 9.38 14.98 -17.25
C ILE A 327 10.61 14.72 -18.11
N ASN A 328 11.29 15.78 -18.56
CA ASN A 328 12.54 15.66 -19.29
C ASN A 328 13.73 15.77 -18.32
N TRP A 329 14.40 14.64 -18.07
CA TRP A 329 15.63 14.56 -17.28
C TRP A 329 16.79 13.93 -18.07
N ASP A 330 16.77 13.97 -19.41
CA ASP A 330 17.72 13.24 -20.27
C ASP A 330 19.20 13.57 -19.97
N GLN A 331 19.47 14.77 -19.44
CA GLN A 331 20.82 15.25 -19.09
C GLN A 331 20.99 15.51 -17.58
N LYS A 332 20.11 14.94 -16.74
CA LYS A 332 20.13 15.14 -15.28
C LYS A 332 20.32 13.82 -14.56
N GLY A 333 20.77 13.91 -13.32
CA GLY A 333 21.05 12.75 -12.49
C GLY A 333 22.53 12.42 -12.44
N ILE A 334 22.84 11.14 -12.33
CA ILE A 334 24.21 10.63 -12.30
C ILE A 334 24.56 9.93 -13.61
N LEU A 335 25.75 10.18 -14.14
CA LEU A 335 26.21 9.58 -15.39
C LEU A 335 26.92 8.25 -15.12
N LEU A 336 26.29 7.14 -15.54
CA LEU A 336 26.81 5.78 -15.41
C LEU A 336 26.99 5.17 -16.81
N ASN A 337 28.23 4.87 -17.19
CA ASN A 337 28.57 4.25 -18.48
C ASN A 337 27.89 4.93 -19.70
N GLY A 338 27.85 6.26 -19.71
CA GLY A 338 27.25 7.05 -20.80
C GLY A 338 25.73 7.19 -20.75
N LYS A 339 25.05 6.66 -19.72
CA LYS A 339 23.61 6.84 -19.49
C LYS A 339 23.34 7.56 -18.18
N TYR A 340 22.36 8.45 -18.18
CA TYR A 340 21.93 9.12 -16.96
C TYR A 340 20.97 8.24 -16.16
N LEU A 341 21.29 7.99 -14.90
CA LEU A 341 20.37 7.45 -13.92
C LEU A 341 19.92 8.60 -13.01
N ASN A 342 18.66 8.96 -13.06
CA ASN A 342 18.13 10.12 -12.35
C ASN A 342 17.24 9.74 -11.16
N HIS A 343 16.67 8.54 -11.16
CA HIS A 343 15.74 8.14 -10.11
C HIS A 343 15.59 6.62 -9.96
N LEU A 344 15.10 6.18 -8.80
CA LEU A 344 14.69 4.82 -8.47
C LEU A 344 13.29 4.86 -7.84
N ARG A 345 12.37 4.00 -8.29
CA ARG A 345 10.97 3.98 -7.84
C ARG A 345 10.54 2.59 -7.35
N PHE A 346 10.17 2.52 -6.07
CA PHE A 346 9.50 1.35 -5.51
C PHE A 346 8.06 1.72 -5.16
N ALA A 347 7.22 1.79 -6.20
CA ALA A 347 5.89 2.39 -6.10
C ALA A 347 5.98 3.85 -5.59
N ASP A 348 5.41 4.18 -4.44
CA ASP A 348 5.42 5.55 -3.88
C ASP A 348 6.76 5.94 -3.23
N ASP A 349 7.65 4.98 -2.93
CA ASP A 349 8.99 5.26 -2.41
C ASP A 349 9.94 5.61 -3.57
N ILE A 350 10.23 6.90 -3.77
CA ILE A 350 11.06 7.41 -4.87
C ILE A 350 12.37 8.00 -4.32
N ALA A 351 13.49 7.63 -4.91
CA ALA A 351 14.79 8.26 -4.68
C ALA A 351 15.25 8.97 -5.95
N ILE A 352 15.48 10.28 -5.89
CA ILE A 352 16.04 11.09 -6.98
C ILE A 352 17.53 11.30 -6.72
N LEU A 353 18.33 11.14 -7.76
CA LEU A 353 19.80 11.27 -7.73
C LEU A 353 20.20 12.51 -8.53
N ALA A 354 21.21 13.24 -8.06
CA ALA A 354 21.81 14.37 -8.78
C ALA A 354 23.25 14.63 -8.32
N GLU A 355 24.08 15.24 -9.17
CA GLU A 355 25.44 15.65 -8.81
C GLU A 355 25.52 17.09 -8.30
N THR A 356 24.50 17.92 -8.55
CA THR A 356 24.44 19.30 -8.09
C THR A 356 23.15 19.58 -7.31
N PRO A 357 23.18 20.48 -6.31
CA PRO A 357 21.98 20.85 -5.57
C PRO A 357 20.97 21.61 -6.43
N LYS A 358 21.43 22.31 -7.48
CA LYS A 358 20.58 23.03 -8.43
C LYS A 358 19.75 22.04 -9.26
N ASP A 359 20.39 21.00 -9.79
CA ASP A 359 19.69 19.97 -10.56
C ASP A 359 18.69 19.23 -9.67
N LEU A 360 19.09 18.89 -8.44
CA LEU A 360 18.19 18.24 -7.49
C LEU A 360 16.95 19.10 -7.20
N GLU A 361 17.12 20.40 -6.93
CA GLU A 361 16.02 21.33 -6.68
C GLU A 361 15.06 21.40 -7.87
N GLU A 362 15.58 21.51 -9.09
CA GLU A 362 14.77 21.56 -10.30
C GLU A 362 14.04 20.23 -10.55
N MET A 363 14.71 19.09 -10.35
CA MET A 363 14.11 17.76 -10.50
C MET A 363 12.97 17.54 -9.50
N VAL A 364 13.19 17.82 -8.21
CA VAL A 364 12.17 17.63 -7.17
C VAL A 364 11.00 18.60 -7.40
N THR A 365 11.27 19.85 -7.79
CA THR A 365 10.22 20.84 -8.09
C THR A 365 9.38 20.45 -9.31
N THR A 366 10.03 19.97 -10.37
CA THR A 366 9.35 19.49 -11.58
C THR A 366 8.49 18.28 -11.27
N LEU A 367 9.00 17.33 -10.47
CA LEU A 367 8.24 16.17 -10.04
C LEU A 367 7.02 16.59 -9.21
N ASP A 368 7.16 17.50 -8.25
CA ASP A 368 6.03 18.00 -7.44
C ASP A 368 4.96 18.67 -8.32
N HIS A 369 5.38 19.49 -9.30
CA HIS A 369 4.47 20.15 -10.23
C HIS A 369 3.64 19.15 -11.05
N GLU A 370 4.28 18.16 -11.69
CA GLU A 370 3.57 17.15 -12.47
C GLU A 370 2.72 16.22 -11.59
N SER A 371 3.21 15.87 -10.40
CA SER A 371 2.49 15.03 -9.42
C SER A 371 1.18 15.66 -8.97
N LYS A 372 1.16 16.97 -8.76
CA LYS A 372 -0.05 17.70 -8.36
C LYS A 372 -1.16 17.64 -9.42
N LYS A 373 -0.81 17.56 -10.70
CA LYS A 373 -1.81 17.44 -11.80
C LYS A 373 -2.63 16.16 -11.71
N VAL A 374 -2.06 15.10 -11.12
CA VAL A 374 -2.75 13.83 -10.90
C VAL A 374 -3.26 13.67 -9.46
N GLY A 375 -3.14 14.70 -8.61
CA GLY A 375 -3.60 14.69 -7.23
C GLY A 375 -2.61 14.15 -6.19
N LEU A 376 -1.34 13.96 -6.56
CA LEU A 376 -0.28 13.59 -5.61
C LEU A 376 0.38 14.85 -5.04
N ASP A 377 0.29 15.01 -3.71
CA ASP A 377 0.94 16.10 -2.98
C ASP A 377 2.18 15.58 -2.25
N MET A 378 3.35 16.17 -2.54
CA MET A 378 4.60 15.83 -1.87
C MET A 378 4.56 16.29 -0.40
N ASN A 379 4.97 15.40 0.51
CA ASN A 379 5.15 15.72 1.91
C ASN A 379 6.57 16.24 2.14
N THR A 380 6.75 17.55 2.04
CA THR A 380 8.04 18.23 2.27
C THR A 380 8.66 17.92 3.63
N SER A 381 7.83 17.76 4.68
CA SER A 381 8.32 17.44 6.03
C SER A 381 8.81 15.99 6.20
N LYS A 382 8.38 15.07 5.35
CA LYS A 382 8.85 13.67 5.33
C LYS A 382 9.83 13.37 4.22
N THR A 383 9.84 14.19 3.17
CA THR A 383 10.85 14.19 2.14
C THR A 383 12.18 14.63 2.76
N LYS A 384 13.26 13.91 2.46
CA LYS A 384 14.59 14.15 3.05
C LYS A 384 15.66 14.11 1.99
N ILE A 385 16.74 14.86 2.21
CA ILE A 385 17.91 14.87 1.32
C ILE A 385 19.12 14.32 2.07
N MET A 386 19.92 13.52 1.39
CA MET A 386 21.25 13.12 1.84
C MET A 386 22.31 13.59 0.84
N THR A 387 23.50 13.93 1.33
CA THR A 387 24.64 14.27 0.47
C THR A 387 25.97 13.94 1.14
N ASN A 388 27.01 13.65 0.35
CA ASN A 388 28.42 13.62 0.78
C ASN A 388 29.16 14.95 0.55
N HIS A 389 28.45 15.99 0.11
CA HIS A 389 29.02 17.27 -0.28
C HIS A 389 28.40 18.41 0.56
N TYR A 390 28.67 19.67 0.19
CA TYR A 390 28.11 20.82 0.91
C TYR A 390 26.57 20.83 0.85
N LYS A 391 25.94 21.20 1.98
CA LYS A 391 24.49 21.33 2.11
C LYS A 391 24.07 22.72 1.63
N ARG A 392 23.32 22.79 0.54
CA ARG A 392 22.68 24.03 0.06
C ARG A 392 21.17 23.95 0.33
N PRO A 393 20.51 25.00 0.86
CA PRO A 393 19.05 24.99 1.02
C PRO A 393 18.37 24.68 -0.32
N ILE A 394 17.53 23.66 -0.34
CA ILE A 394 16.69 23.26 -1.48
C ILE A 394 15.25 23.47 -1.04
N GLN A 395 14.47 24.18 -1.85
CA GLN A 395 13.09 24.51 -1.56
C GLN A 395 12.14 23.92 -2.58
N VAL A 396 10.99 23.46 -2.10
CA VAL A 396 9.86 23.01 -2.92
C VAL A 396 8.62 23.70 -2.39
N ASN A 397 7.93 24.48 -3.24
CA ASN A 397 6.79 25.31 -2.84
C ASN A 397 7.09 26.27 -1.68
N GLY A 398 8.29 26.86 -1.64
CA GLY A 398 8.72 27.76 -0.56
C GLY A 398 8.99 27.08 0.78
N GLN A 399 8.97 25.74 0.83
CA GLN A 399 9.33 24.96 2.02
C GLN A 399 10.69 24.29 1.82
N GLN A 400 11.59 24.48 2.78
CA GLN A 400 12.91 23.88 2.75
C GLN A 400 12.84 22.39 3.07
N ILE A 401 13.52 21.57 2.26
CA ILE A 401 13.67 20.14 2.53
C ILE A 401 14.85 19.91 3.49
N GLU A 402 14.63 19.08 4.51
CA GLU A 402 15.63 18.77 5.53
C GLU A 402 16.74 17.85 4.99
N TYR A 403 17.99 18.20 5.28
CA TYR A 403 19.14 17.32 5.10
C TYR A 403 19.32 16.39 6.29
N VAL A 404 19.52 15.10 6.03
CA VAL A 404 19.78 14.08 7.04
C VAL A 404 21.09 13.34 6.74
N ASP A 405 21.74 12.81 7.77
CA ASP A 405 22.99 12.06 7.60
C ASP A 405 22.75 10.56 7.34
N SER A 406 21.53 10.09 7.61
CA SER A 406 21.07 8.74 7.28
C SER A 406 19.57 8.70 7.03
N TYR A 407 19.11 7.73 6.23
CA TYR A 407 17.71 7.53 5.88
C TYR A 407 17.34 6.04 5.86
N ILE A 408 16.10 5.69 6.19
CA ILE A 408 15.61 4.30 6.06
C ILE A 408 14.95 4.13 4.70
N TYR A 409 15.70 3.64 3.72
CA TYR A 409 15.20 3.36 2.37
C TYR A 409 14.86 1.88 2.22
N LEU A 410 13.61 1.56 1.86
CA LEU A 410 13.10 0.19 1.66
C LEU A 410 13.44 -0.79 2.81
N GLY A 411 13.53 -0.26 4.03
CA GLY A 411 13.78 -1.04 5.25
C GLY A 411 15.26 -1.22 5.62
N LYS A 412 16.21 -0.70 4.83
CA LYS A 412 17.65 -0.61 5.19
C LYS A 412 18.03 0.84 5.51
N GLN A 413 18.87 1.05 6.52
CA GLN A 413 19.49 2.35 6.75
C GLN A 413 20.61 2.59 5.72
N VAL A 414 20.52 3.69 4.99
CA VAL A 414 21.54 4.16 4.05
C VAL A 414 22.22 5.40 4.63
N SER A 415 23.54 5.55 4.41
CA SER A 415 24.35 6.68 4.89
C SER A 415 25.65 6.77 4.08
N PHE A 416 26.21 7.98 3.96
CA PHE A 416 27.53 8.21 3.37
C PHE A 416 28.69 7.84 4.32
N ASN A 417 28.40 7.60 5.60
CA ASN A 417 29.40 7.24 6.61
C ASN A 417 30.07 5.89 6.31
N VAL A 418 31.38 5.79 6.56
CA VAL A 418 32.17 4.55 6.37
C VAL A 418 31.64 3.39 7.22
N ASN A 419 31.11 3.69 8.41
CA ASN A 419 30.58 2.70 9.34
C ASN A 419 29.07 2.44 9.17
N SER A 420 28.45 2.84 8.05
CA SER A 420 27.00 2.70 7.81
C SER A 420 26.50 1.27 8.03
N ASN A 421 27.27 0.27 7.58
CA ASN A 421 26.94 -1.15 7.74
C ASN A 421 26.92 -1.59 9.22
N LEU A 422 27.82 -1.07 10.06
CA LEU A 422 27.85 -1.40 11.49
C LEU A 422 26.59 -0.85 12.19
N GLU A 423 26.19 0.37 11.87
CA GLU A 423 24.98 0.99 12.42
C GLU A 423 23.71 0.25 11.98
N GLU A 424 23.65 -0.20 10.72
CA GLU A 424 22.57 -1.04 10.22
C GLU A 424 22.51 -2.40 10.93
N VAL A 425 23.66 -3.04 11.20
CA VAL A 425 23.72 -4.29 11.97
C VAL A 425 23.19 -4.07 13.39
N LYS A 426 23.65 -3.03 14.09
CA LYS A 426 23.14 -2.67 15.42
C LYS A 426 21.62 -2.45 15.40
N ARG A 427 21.11 -1.70 14.41
CA ARG A 427 19.68 -1.45 14.23
C ARG A 427 18.90 -2.76 14.04
N ARG A 428 19.39 -3.68 13.21
CA ARG A 428 18.76 -4.99 12.99
C ARG A 428 18.77 -5.86 14.24
N ILE A 429 19.86 -5.85 15.03
CA ILE A 429 19.92 -6.52 16.33
C ILE A 429 18.84 -5.95 17.26
N THR A 430 18.74 -4.62 17.39
CA THR A 430 17.70 -3.99 18.21
C THR A 430 16.29 -4.33 17.75
N LEU A 431 16.00 -4.29 16.44
CA LEU A 431 14.70 -4.65 15.89
C LEU A 431 14.36 -6.13 16.16
N THR A 432 15.35 -7.01 16.03
CA THR A 432 15.21 -8.44 16.32
C THR A 432 14.88 -8.66 17.78
N TRP A 433 15.61 -8.03 18.70
CA TRP A 433 15.32 -8.10 20.13
C TRP A 433 13.93 -7.56 20.48
N LYS A 434 13.54 -6.40 19.93
CA LYS A 434 12.19 -5.86 20.10
C LYS A 434 11.13 -6.87 19.64
N LYS A 435 11.37 -7.52 18.49
CA LYS A 435 10.43 -8.52 17.97
C LYS A 435 10.42 -9.79 18.82
N PHE A 436 11.57 -10.31 19.23
CA PHE A 436 11.70 -11.46 20.13
C PHE A 436 10.91 -11.23 21.43
N TRP A 437 11.10 -10.09 22.07
CA TRP A 437 10.37 -9.74 23.29
C TRP A 437 8.87 -9.54 23.05
N SER A 438 8.45 -9.03 21.88
CA SER A 438 7.03 -8.98 21.51
C SER A 438 6.39 -10.38 21.41
N LEU A 439 7.20 -11.41 21.15
CA LEU A 439 6.81 -12.81 21.04
C LEU A 439 7.12 -13.62 22.31
N LYS A 440 7.44 -12.96 23.43
CA LYS A 440 7.78 -13.61 24.71
C LYS A 440 6.72 -14.63 25.15
N GLU A 441 5.45 -14.34 24.90
CA GLU A 441 4.32 -15.25 25.21
C GLU A 441 4.21 -16.47 24.28
N ILE A 442 5.06 -16.58 23.27
CA ILE A 442 5.16 -17.77 22.41
C ILE A 442 6.50 -18.46 22.60
N LEU A 443 7.57 -17.68 22.74
CA LEU A 443 8.94 -18.18 22.79
C LEU A 443 9.42 -18.57 24.19
N LYS A 444 8.70 -18.19 25.24
CA LYS A 444 8.95 -18.75 26.57
C LYS A 444 8.60 -20.23 26.56
N GLY A 445 9.60 -21.08 26.78
CA GLY A 445 9.39 -22.45 27.24
C GLY A 445 8.57 -22.46 28.53
N ASN A 446 7.85 -23.56 28.75
CA ASN A 446 7.02 -23.77 29.94
C ASN A 446 7.83 -23.72 31.23
#